data_AF-A0A0X8D6B0-F1
#
_entry.id   AF-A0A0X8D6B0-F1
#
_cell.length_a   1.000
_cell.length_b   1.000
_cell.length_c   1.000
_cell.angle_alpha   90.00
_cell.angle_beta   90.00
_cell.angle_gamma   90.00
#
_symmetry.space_group_name_H-M   'P 1'
#
loop_
_entity.id
_entity.type
_entity.pdbx_description
1 polymer ?
#
loop_
_entity_poly.entity_id
_entity_poly.type
_entity_poly.pdbx_seq_one_letter_code
_entity_poly.pdbx_strand_id
1 'polypeptide(L)'
;MLIEIGFVGINLVIGLLLDILDLAAESMVNRFELKLTVADPGWPVGATIGWGTPIVPFVVFGAIILNVILLLLKLTKTVNIDIFNYWHFMLTGGVVHTVTNSITISVIASLLPFYIGLDTT
;
A
#
# COMPACT_ATOMS: atom_id res chain seq x y z
N MET A 1 -20.69 2.35 -13.34
CA MET A 1 -21.95 2.07 -12.63
C MET A 1 -21.95 0.77 -11.82
N LEU A 2 -21.98 -0.44 -12.40
CA LEU A 2 -22.10 -1.68 -11.59
C LEU A 2 -20.87 -1.90 -10.67
N ILE A 3 -19.68 -1.57 -11.16
CA ILE A 3 -18.41 -1.66 -10.41
C ILE A 3 -18.39 -0.67 -9.23
N GLU A 4 -18.96 0.52 -9.38
CA GLU A 4 -18.98 1.57 -8.35
C GLU A 4 -19.92 1.21 -7.19
N ILE A 5 -21.10 0.67 -7.50
CA ILE A 5 -22.05 0.20 -6.48
C ILE A 5 -21.45 -0.96 -5.67
N GLY A 6 -20.70 -1.85 -6.34
CA GLY A 6 -19.93 -2.92 -5.69
C GLY A 6 -18.87 -2.38 -4.72
N PHE A 7 -18.14 -1.33 -5.11
CA PHE A 7 -17.18 -0.67 -4.23
C PHE A 7 -17.84 -0.03 -3.00
N VAL A 8 -19.02 0.59 -3.14
CA VAL A 8 -19.77 1.14 -1.99
C VAL A 8 -20.17 0.02 -1.02
N GLY A 9 -20.65 -1.12 -1.53
CA GLY A 9 -21.02 -2.27 -0.70
C GLY A 9 -19.84 -2.88 0.05
N ILE A 10 -18.69 -3.04 -0.61
CA ILE A 10 -17.46 -3.53 0.03
C ILE A 10 -17.00 -2.58 1.15
N ASN A 11 -16.98 -1.27 0.88
CA ASN A 11 -16.57 -0.28 1.89
C ASN A 11 -17.52 -0.26 3.11
N LEU A 12 -18.82 -0.45 2.90
CA LEU A 12 -19.78 -0.58 4.01
C LEU A 12 -19.47 -1.79 4.89
N VAL A 13 -19.23 -2.96 4.29
CA VAL A 13 -18.92 -4.19 5.03
C VAL A 13 -17.59 -4.08 5.76
N ILE A 14 -16.57 -3.49 5.12
CA ILE A 14 -15.27 -3.23 5.75
C ILE A 14 -15.45 -2.29 6.96
N GLY A 15 -16.20 -1.20 6.80
CA GLY A 15 -16.48 -0.26 7.90
C GLY A 15 -17.15 -0.94 9.09
N LEU A 16 -18.20 -1.73 8.84
CA LEU A 16 -18.89 -2.47 9.91
C LEU A 16 -17.96 -3.47 10.62
N LEU A 17 -17.07 -4.14 9.89
CA LEU A 17 -16.09 -5.06 10.47
C LEU A 17 -15.08 -4.32 11.35
N LEU A 18 -14.58 -3.16 10.89
CA LEU A 18 -13.64 -2.34 11.66
C LEU A 18 -14.27 -1.80 12.95
N ASP A 19 -15.53 -1.31 12.89
CA ASP A 19 -16.24 -0.81 14.08
C ASP A 19 -16.39 -1.86 15.18
N ILE A 20 -16.69 -3.11 14.80
CA ILE A 20 -16.81 -4.22 15.77
C ILE A 20 -15.43 -4.62 16.31
N LEU A 21 -14.41 -4.62 15.45
CA LEU A 21 -13.05 -4.98 15.83
C LEU A 21 -12.42 -3.95 16.77
N ASP A 22 -12.68 -2.66 16.58
CA ASP A 22 -12.16 -1.60 17.45
C ASP A 22 -12.71 -1.74 18.88
N LEU A 23 -14.01 -1.97 19.04
CA LEU A 23 -14.63 -2.22 20.36
C LEU A 23 -14.06 -3.48 21.03
N ALA A 24 -13.80 -4.53 20.25
CA ALA A 24 -13.20 -5.76 20.76
C ALA A 24 -11.74 -5.54 21.19
N ALA A 25 -10.97 -4.75 20.43
CA ALA A 25 -9.59 -4.40 20.75
C ALA A 25 -9.49 -3.55 22.02
N GLU A 26 -10.34 -2.53 22.18
CA GLU A 26 -10.40 -1.72 23.40
C GLU A 26 -10.79 -2.57 24.62
N SER A 27 -11.76 -3.47 24.46
CA SER A 27 -12.18 -4.39 25.53
C SER A 27 -11.04 -5.33 25.95
N MET A 28 -10.22 -5.78 25.01
CA MET A 28 -9.02 -6.57 25.27
C MET A 28 -7.97 -5.75 26.03
N VAL A 29 -7.66 -4.54 25.58
CA VAL A 29 -6.69 -3.64 26.24
C VAL A 29 -7.10 -3.39 27.70
N ASN A 30 -8.39 -3.14 27.95
CA ASN A 30 -8.95 -2.98 29.30
C ASN A 30 -8.88 -4.27 30.14
N ARG A 31 -9.08 -5.44 29.52
CA ARG A 31 -9.05 -6.74 30.22
C ARG A 31 -7.64 -7.19 30.62
N PHE A 32 -6.64 -6.85 29.81
CA PHE A 32 -5.23 -7.20 30.03
C PHE A 32 -4.42 -6.08 30.70
N GLU A 33 -5.06 -4.98 31.11
CA GLU A 33 -4.43 -3.80 31.73
C GLU A 33 -3.26 -3.22 30.90
N LEU A 34 -3.38 -3.33 29.58
CA LEU A 34 -2.36 -2.81 28.66
C LEU A 34 -2.51 -1.29 28.53
N LYS A 35 -1.38 -0.55 28.55
CA LYS A 35 -1.37 0.89 28.27
C LYS A 35 -1.17 1.15 26.78
N LEU A 36 -2.13 0.75 25.94
CA LEU A 36 -2.14 1.10 24.52
C LEU A 36 -2.94 2.39 24.32
N THR A 37 -2.25 3.48 23.96
CA THR A 37 -2.87 4.81 23.75
C THR A 37 -3.27 5.02 22.28
N VAL A 38 -2.87 4.14 21.37
CA VAL A 38 -3.08 4.28 19.93
C VAL A 38 -3.56 2.95 19.35
N ALA A 39 -4.70 2.97 18.68
CA ALA A 39 -5.15 1.89 17.80
C ALA A 39 -4.49 2.05 16.43
N ASP A 40 -3.97 0.97 15.85
CA ASP A 40 -3.45 0.98 14.48
C ASP A 40 -4.63 0.82 13.51
N PRO A 41 -5.00 1.87 12.76
CA PRO A 41 -6.12 1.83 11.82
C PRO A 41 -5.83 0.94 10.60
N GLY A 42 -4.61 0.41 10.49
CA GLY A 42 -4.22 -0.63 9.55
C GLY A 42 -3.92 -0.11 8.15
N TRP A 43 -4.11 -1.01 7.17
CA TRP A 43 -3.76 -0.80 5.78
C TRP A 43 -4.45 0.40 5.07
N PRO A 44 -5.70 0.83 5.38
CA PRO A 44 -6.34 1.93 4.67
C PRO A 44 -5.65 3.28 4.88
N VAL A 45 -5.10 3.51 6.08
CA VAL A 45 -4.37 4.74 6.40
C VAL A 45 -3.02 4.75 5.69
N GLY A 46 -2.30 3.63 5.71
CA GLY A 46 -1.05 3.47 4.95
C GLY A 46 -1.26 3.66 3.44
N ALA A 47 -2.35 3.12 2.90
CA ALA A 47 -2.69 3.29 1.48
C ALA A 47 -2.98 4.75 1.12
N THR A 48 -3.75 5.45 1.96
CA THR A 48 -4.06 6.87 1.76
C THR A 48 -2.80 7.73 1.77
N ILE A 49 -1.86 7.44 2.68
CA ILE A 49 -0.57 8.13 2.76
C ILE A 49 0.25 7.86 1.50
N GLY A 50 0.38 6.60 1.05
CA GLY A 50 1.14 6.24 -0.15
C GLY A 50 0.60 6.91 -1.42
N TRP A 51 -0.72 6.85 -1.63
CA TRP A 51 -1.42 7.46 -2.77
C TRP A 51 -1.50 8.99 -2.71
N GLY A 52 -1.31 9.59 -1.53
CA GLY A 52 -1.29 11.05 -1.36
C GLY A 52 0.05 11.71 -1.72
N THR A 53 1.07 10.94 -2.10
CA THR A 53 2.42 11.47 -2.37
C THR A 53 2.57 11.97 -3.80
N PRO A 54 3.42 13.00 -4.06
CA PRO A 54 3.65 13.49 -5.41
C PRO A 54 4.46 12.53 -6.29
N ILE A 55 4.99 11.43 -5.74
CA ILE A 55 5.80 10.43 -6.46
C ILE A 55 4.94 9.40 -7.21
N VAL A 56 3.65 9.32 -6.92
CA VAL A 56 2.69 8.33 -7.46
C VAL A 56 2.79 8.13 -8.97
N PRO A 57 2.68 9.16 -9.83
CA PRO A 57 2.72 8.93 -11.29
C PRO A 57 4.05 8.29 -11.72
N PHE A 58 5.18 8.74 -11.18
CA PHE A 58 6.49 8.22 -11.56
C PHE A 58 6.70 6.77 -11.11
N VAL A 59 6.23 6.42 -9.91
CA VAL A 59 6.33 5.05 -9.39
C VAL A 59 5.40 4.11 -10.15
N VAL A 60 4.15 4.49 -10.42
CA VAL A 60 3.19 3.65 -11.14
C VAL A 60 3.67 3.37 -12.57
N PHE A 61 4.02 4.41 -13.32
CA PHE A 61 4.55 4.22 -14.68
C PHE A 61 5.88 3.46 -14.67
N GLY A 62 6.78 3.79 -13.74
CA GLY A 62 8.08 3.13 -13.60
C GLY A 62 7.96 1.64 -13.27
N ALA A 63 7.05 1.27 -12.36
CA ALA A 63 6.83 -0.11 -11.94
C ALA A 63 6.23 -0.96 -13.07
N ILE A 64 5.26 -0.42 -13.83
CA ILE A 64 4.71 -1.11 -15.00
C ILE A 64 5.79 -1.33 -16.05
N ILE A 65 6.55 -0.28 -16.38
CA ILE A 65 7.65 -0.37 -17.36
C ILE A 65 8.69 -1.39 -16.89
N LEU A 66 9.08 -1.36 -15.61
CA LEU A 66 10.04 -2.30 -15.05
C LEU A 66 9.54 -3.75 -15.15
N ASN A 67 8.28 -4.01 -14.81
CA ASN A 67 7.71 -5.36 -14.90
C ASN A 67 7.65 -5.86 -16.35
N VAL A 68 7.28 -5.01 -17.31
CA VAL A 68 7.29 -5.35 -18.74
C VAL A 68 8.72 -5.64 -19.23
N ILE A 69 9.71 -4.83 -18.84
CA ILE A 69 11.12 -5.05 -19.21
C ILE A 69 11.62 -6.39 -18.66
N LEU A 70 11.35 -6.70 -17.39
CA LEU A 70 11.77 -7.96 -16.77
C LEU A 70 11.12 -9.18 -17.43
N LEU A 71 9.86 -9.05 -17.86
CA LEU A 71 9.16 -10.08 -18.60
C LEU A 71 9.77 -10.31 -20.00
N LEU A 72 10.10 -9.23 -20.72
CA LEU A 72 10.74 -9.30 -22.04
C LEU A 72 12.14 -9.92 -21.96
N LEU A 73 12.88 -9.61 -20.90
CA LEU A 73 14.19 -10.19 -20.59
C LEU A 73 14.08 -11.61 -20.00
N LYS A 74 12.86 -12.14 -19.83
CA LYS A 74 12.56 -13.46 -19.23
C LYS A 74 13.15 -13.66 -17.83
N LEU A 75 13.42 -12.57 -17.11
CA LEU A 75 13.89 -12.62 -15.73
C LEU A 75 12.74 -12.92 -14.76
N THR A 76 11.51 -12.52 -15.10
CA THR A 76 10.30 -12.77 -14.29
C THR A 76 9.21 -13.43 -15.15
N LYS A 77 8.42 -14.35 -14.59
CA LYS A 77 7.25 -14.97 -15.26
C LYS A 77 5.91 -14.34 -14.86
N THR A 78 5.93 -13.37 -13.96
CA THR A 78 4.77 -12.79 -13.31
C THR A 78 4.48 -11.38 -13.82
N VAL A 79 3.19 -11.09 -14.05
CA VAL A 79 2.71 -9.74 -14.39
C VAL A 79 1.92 -9.22 -13.20
N ASN A 80 2.35 -8.09 -12.63
CA ASN A 80 1.65 -7.47 -11.51
C ASN A 80 0.58 -6.49 -12.02
N ILE A 81 -0.65 -6.99 -12.14
CA ILE A 81 -1.81 -6.27 -12.69
C ILE A 81 -2.53 -5.43 -11.63
N ASP A 82 -2.31 -5.72 -10.35
CA ASP A 82 -2.97 -5.02 -9.26
C ASP A 82 -2.22 -3.73 -8.87
N ILE A 83 -2.60 -2.65 -9.55
CA ILE A 83 -2.04 -1.31 -9.34
C ILE A 83 -2.36 -0.80 -7.92
N PHE A 84 -3.49 -1.20 -7.33
CA PHE A 84 -3.88 -0.70 -6.01
C PHE A 84 -2.86 -1.12 -4.95
N ASN A 85 -2.34 -2.35 -5.06
CA ASN A 85 -1.33 -2.90 -4.15
C ASN A 85 0.02 -2.17 -4.16
N TYR A 86 0.26 -1.26 -5.12
CA TYR A 86 1.51 -0.51 -5.19
C TYR A 86 1.68 0.45 -4.02
N TRP A 87 0.62 0.68 -3.24
CA TRP A 87 0.64 1.52 -2.05
C TRP A 87 1.73 1.12 -1.04
N HIS A 88 2.04 -0.17 -0.90
CA HIS A 88 3.12 -0.64 -0.01
C HIS A 88 4.49 -0.09 -0.43
N PHE A 89 4.79 -0.11 -1.74
CA PHE A 89 6.05 0.37 -2.28
C PHE A 89 6.10 1.90 -2.32
N MET A 90 4.96 2.54 -2.57
CA MET A 90 4.82 3.99 -2.54
C MET A 90 4.92 4.56 -1.13
N LEU A 91 4.49 3.83 -0.09
CA LEU A 91 4.64 4.26 1.30
C LEU A 91 6.12 4.42 1.65
N THR A 92 6.96 3.43 1.30
CA THR A 92 8.41 3.50 1.51
C THR A 92 9.05 4.68 0.77
N GLY A 93 8.71 4.88 -0.52
CA GLY A 93 9.20 6.04 -1.26
C GLY A 93 8.66 7.37 -0.75
N GLY A 94 7.43 7.39 -0.24
CA GLY A 94 6.79 8.56 0.36
C GLY A 94 7.54 9.03 1.60
N VAL A 95 7.94 8.10 2.47
CA VAL A 95 8.79 8.40 3.63
C VAL A 95 10.17 8.93 3.20
N VAL A 96 10.76 8.35 2.15
CA VAL A 96 12.04 8.86 1.62
C VAL A 96 11.87 10.27 1.02
N HIS A 97 10.72 10.54 0.39
CA HIS A 97 10.41 11.85 -0.17
C HIS A 97 10.28 12.91 0.91
N THR A 98 9.60 12.62 2.01
CA THR A 98 9.45 13.58 3.12
C THR A 98 10.77 13.92 3.80
N VAL A 99 11.72 12.98 3.86
CA VAL A 99 13.03 13.20 4.46
C VAL A 99 14.01 13.87 3.49
N THR A 100 14.01 13.48 2.22
CA THR A 100 15.06 13.86 1.26
C THR A 100 14.62 14.99 0.32
N ASN A 101 13.31 15.24 0.21
CA ASN A 101 12.69 16.20 -0.70
C ASN A 101 13.02 15.96 -2.20
N SER A 102 13.57 14.80 -2.53
CA SER A 102 14.04 14.44 -3.87
C SER A 102 13.13 13.38 -4.49
N ILE A 103 12.53 13.70 -5.62
CA ILE A 103 11.62 12.79 -6.34
C ILE A 103 12.39 11.57 -6.89
N THR A 104 13.59 11.78 -7.43
CA THR A 104 14.39 10.70 -8.04
C THR A 104 14.81 9.65 -7.03
N ILE A 105 15.30 10.06 -5.86
CA ILE A 105 15.73 9.13 -4.80
C ILE A 105 14.52 8.33 -4.28
N SER A 106 13.37 9.00 -4.16
CA SER A 106 12.12 8.39 -3.70
C SER A 106 11.58 7.34 -4.67
N VAL A 107 11.64 7.62 -5.98
CA VAL A 107 11.21 6.67 -7.02
C VAL A 107 12.11 5.43 -7.02
N ILE A 108 13.43 5.60 -6.92
CA ILE A 108 14.36 4.46 -6.83
C ILE A 108 14.09 3.64 -5.56
N ALA A 109 13.87 4.30 -4.42
CA ALA A 109 13.55 3.65 -3.16
C ALA A 109 12.21 2.89 -3.19
N SER A 110 11.23 3.33 -4.00
CA SER A 110 9.99 2.58 -4.24
C SER A 110 10.15 1.41 -5.22
N LEU A 111 10.97 1.55 -6.26
CA LEU A 111 11.12 0.52 -7.30
C LEU A 111 11.99 -0.65 -6.87
N LEU A 112 12.93 -0.45 -5.93
CA LEU A 112 13.79 -1.51 -5.40
C LEU A 112 12.98 -2.64 -4.70
N PRO A 113 12.09 -2.33 -3.73
CA PRO A 113 11.24 -3.34 -3.11
C PRO A 113 10.27 -4.00 -4.11
N PHE A 114 9.78 -3.25 -5.11
CA PHE A 114 8.93 -3.79 -6.17
C PHE A 114 9.67 -4.82 -7.04
N TYR A 115 10.93 -4.54 -7.41
CA TYR A 115 11.80 -5.48 -8.12
C TYR A 115 12.01 -6.76 -7.31
N ILE A 116 12.36 -6.64 -6.01
CA ILE A 116 12.58 -7.80 -5.14
C ILE A 116 11.31 -8.67 -5.03
N GLY A 117 10.14 -8.05 -4.90
CA GLY A 117 8.86 -8.77 -4.83
C GLY A 117 8.49 -9.52 -6.10
N LEU A 118 9.06 -9.15 -7.25
CA LEU A 118 8.88 -9.85 -8.52
C LEU A 118 9.89 -11.01 -8.72
N ASP A 119 11.05 -10.92 -8.08
CA ASP A 119 12.16 -11.90 -8.20
C ASP A 119 11.94 -13.15 -7.31
N THR A 120 10.98 -13.13 -6.37
CA THR A 120 10.75 -14.22 -5.39
C THR A 120 9.99 -15.46 -5.90
N THR A 121 9.91 -15.71 -7.21
CA THR A 121 9.27 -16.94 -7.77
C THR A 121 9.99 -17.51 -8.98
#